data_AF-A0A9E2P135-F1
#
_entry.id   AF-A0A9E2P135-F1
#
_cell.length_a   1.000
_cell.length_b   1.000
_cell.length_c   1.000
_cell.angle_alpha   90.00
_cell.angle_beta   90.00
_cell.angle_gamma   90.00
#
_symmetry.space_group_name_H-M   'P 1'
#
loop_
_entity.id
_entity.type
_entity.pdbx_description
1 polymer ?
#
loop_
_entity_poly.entity_id
_entity_poly.type
_entity_poly.pdbx_seq_one_letter_code
_entity_poly.pdbx_strand_id
1 'polypeptide(L)'
;HDVLKTVIDSKQYKLMENFGDVWSIDKNNNEESLFEVQYAYHETLALGGALTVVTGARNGPGDGWSWCQPTANLEQAYIDAGDTERLKWTIIKTGCTEIAGEDNFDVFVQNSKEMANYDKYIEQYGWDENCYIIDPAQHKSARIIRKYFVPYNKRPAVYNIDKIPLDHRILRYADVLLMYAEACNELGQDSEAQNALNEVRNRVHLPEVTATGHQLRDAIRLERRLELAFEQNRLYDIRRWKDDSGQPVIASILGPNGTFVQWNMNEATRDRYEWENQGENSNKGITFDVNRDLVFPIPLYEITMSNGSITQNPGWN
;
A
#
# COMPACT_ATOMS: atom_id res chain seq x y z
N HIS A 1 -6.62 -25.38 2.16
CA HIS A 1 -7.24 -24.50 1.16
C HIS A 1 -8.76 -24.59 1.09
N ASP A 2 -9.43 -25.55 1.76
CA ASP A 2 -10.86 -25.85 1.53
C ASP A 2 -11.82 -24.71 1.88
N VAL A 3 -11.53 -23.94 2.92
CA VAL A 3 -12.32 -22.76 3.28
C VAL A 3 -12.26 -21.69 2.19
N LEU A 4 -11.08 -21.42 1.64
CA LEU A 4 -10.89 -20.45 0.55
C LEU A 4 -11.60 -20.93 -0.71
N LYS A 5 -11.46 -22.22 -1.03
CA LYS A 5 -12.17 -22.83 -2.16
C LYS A 5 -13.69 -22.75 -1.99
N THR A 6 -14.22 -22.92 -0.77
CA THR A 6 -15.65 -22.78 -0.48
C THR A 6 -16.15 -21.38 -0.79
N VAL A 7 -15.37 -20.34 -0.46
CA VAL A 7 -15.71 -18.95 -0.79
C VAL A 7 -15.70 -18.74 -2.31
N ILE A 8 -14.68 -19.22 -3.01
CA ILE A 8 -14.56 -19.12 -4.47
C ILE A 8 -15.73 -19.85 -5.17
N ASP A 9 -15.99 -21.10 -4.79
CA ASP A 9 -17.05 -21.94 -5.37
C ASP A 9 -18.46 -21.39 -5.09
N SER A 10 -18.63 -20.59 -4.03
CA SER A 10 -19.92 -19.97 -3.69
C SER A 10 -20.40 -18.99 -4.75
N LYS A 11 -19.47 -18.37 -5.51
CA LYS A 11 -19.74 -17.32 -6.51
C LYS A 11 -20.53 -16.12 -5.94
N GLN A 12 -20.50 -15.92 -4.62
CA GLN A 12 -21.15 -14.77 -3.97
C GLN A 12 -20.34 -13.49 -4.11
N TYR A 13 -19.04 -13.61 -4.35
CA TYR A 13 -18.10 -12.50 -4.53
C TYR A 13 -17.45 -12.62 -5.90
N LYS A 14 -17.04 -11.48 -6.46
CA LYS A 14 -16.29 -11.41 -7.72
C LYS A 14 -15.35 -10.21 -7.69
N LEU A 15 -14.29 -10.27 -8.48
CA LEU A 15 -13.43 -9.11 -8.67
C LEU A 15 -14.23 -7.97 -9.30
N MET A 16 -14.03 -6.75 -8.81
CA MET A 16 -14.53 -5.54 -9.49
C MET A 16 -13.92 -5.46 -10.88
N GLU A 17 -14.72 -5.10 -11.89
CA GLU A 17 -14.20 -4.95 -13.26
C GLU A 17 -13.13 -3.85 -13.35
N ASN A 18 -13.40 -2.68 -12.75
CA ASN A 18 -12.42 -1.61 -12.66
C ASN A 18 -11.73 -1.64 -11.29
N PHE A 19 -10.40 -1.71 -11.28
CA PHE A 19 -9.62 -1.76 -10.04
C PHE A 19 -9.85 -0.53 -9.13
N GLY A 20 -10.00 0.66 -9.71
CA GLY A 20 -10.27 1.89 -8.96
C GLY A 20 -11.59 1.89 -8.20
N ASP A 21 -12.57 1.12 -8.65
CA ASP A 21 -13.88 1.03 -8.01
C ASP A 21 -13.84 0.34 -6.65
N VAL A 22 -12.84 -0.52 -6.41
CA VAL A 22 -12.65 -1.22 -5.14
C VAL A 22 -12.62 -0.25 -3.98
N TRP A 23 -12.02 0.93 -4.18
CA TRP A 23 -11.80 1.95 -3.13
C TRP A 23 -12.69 3.19 -3.28
N SER A 24 -13.73 3.13 -4.12
CA SER A 24 -14.67 4.23 -4.28
C SER A 24 -15.60 4.32 -3.07
N ILE A 25 -15.81 5.54 -2.57
CA ILE A 25 -16.82 5.80 -1.53
C ILE A 25 -18.25 5.47 -1.97
N ASP A 26 -18.51 5.48 -3.29
CA ASP A 26 -19.85 5.15 -3.83
C ASP A 26 -20.08 3.63 -3.91
N LYS A 27 -19.04 2.85 -3.65
CA LYS A 27 -19.01 1.39 -3.82
C LYS A 27 -18.50 0.70 -2.56
N ASN A 28 -18.86 1.22 -1.38
CA ASN A 28 -18.72 0.50 -0.12
C ASN A 28 -19.55 -0.78 -0.16
N ASN A 29 -19.04 -1.86 0.44
CA ASN A 29 -19.64 -3.20 0.42
C ASN A 29 -19.93 -3.70 -1.01
N ASN A 30 -19.04 -3.39 -1.97
CA ASN A 30 -19.15 -3.89 -3.34
C ASN A 30 -18.98 -5.42 -3.40
N GLU A 31 -19.19 -5.98 -4.58
CA GLU A 31 -19.15 -7.42 -4.83
C GLU A 31 -17.77 -8.09 -4.65
N GLU A 32 -16.68 -7.32 -4.57
CA GLU A 32 -15.36 -7.85 -4.21
C GLU A 32 -15.15 -7.86 -2.70
N SER A 33 -15.99 -7.17 -1.94
CA SER A 33 -15.82 -6.98 -0.51
C SER A 33 -16.43 -8.11 0.31
N LEU A 34 -15.64 -8.70 1.21
CA LEU A 34 -16.10 -9.73 2.15
C LEU A 34 -16.33 -9.14 3.54
N PHE A 35 -15.49 -8.18 3.95
CA PHE A 35 -15.62 -7.51 5.22
C PHE A 35 -15.03 -6.10 5.20
N GLU A 36 -15.84 -5.11 5.59
CA GLU A 36 -15.43 -3.72 5.75
C GLU A 36 -15.84 -3.18 7.12
N VAL A 37 -14.97 -2.37 7.73
CA VAL A 37 -15.35 -1.51 8.85
C VAL A 37 -16.11 -0.31 8.28
N GLN A 38 -17.36 -0.18 8.71
CA GLN A 38 -18.29 0.83 8.22
C GLN A 38 -17.98 2.20 8.81
N TYR A 39 -17.91 3.20 7.94
CA TYR A 39 -17.74 4.60 8.30
C TYR A 39 -18.88 5.43 7.70
N ALA A 40 -19.47 6.29 8.52
CA ALA A 40 -20.49 7.23 8.08
C ALA A 40 -20.06 8.64 8.46
N TYR A 41 -20.32 9.60 7.58
CA TYR A 41 -20.14 11.01 7.91
C TYR A 41 -21.25 11.45 8.85
N HIS A 42 -20.88 12.09 9.97
CA HIS A 42 -21.82 12.81 10.81
C HIS A 42 -21.23 14.16 11.19
N GLU A 43 -21.96 15.25 10.97
CA GLU A 43 -21.43 16.60 11.17
C GLU A 43 -20.97 16.83 12.62
N THR A 44 -21.77 16.38 13.60
CA THR A 44 -21.53 16.65 15.03
C THR A 44 -20.88 15.49 15.80
N LEU A 45 -20.92 14.26 15.28
CA LEU A 45 -20.33 13.11 15.95
C LEU A 45 -18.99 12.82 15.28
N ALA A 46 -17.99 12.36 16.04
CA ALA A 46 -16.72 11.89 15.48
C ALA A 46 -16.91 10.51 14.84
N LEU A 47 -17.81 10.45 13.84
CA LEU A 47 -18.09 9.27 13.05
C LEU A 47 -17.47 9.49 11.67
N GLY A 48 -16.60 8.56 11.29
CA GLY A 48 -15.98 8.46 9.98
C GLY A 48 -14.54 7.95 10.04
N GLY A 49 -14.00 7.65 8.87
CA GLY A 49 -12.64 7.14 8.71
C GLY A 49 -11.63 8.29 8.67
N ALA A 50 -10.44 8.03 9.21
CA ALA A 50 -9.32 8.97 9.16
C ALA A 50 -8.28 8.62 8.08
N LEU A 51 -8.34 7.42 7.48
CA LEU A 51 -7.27 6.93 6.59
C LEU A 51 -6.97 7.87 5.43
N THR A 52 -8.00 8.43 4.82
CA THR A 52 -7.88 9.35 3.68
C THR A 52 -7.10 10.62 4.04
N VAL A 53 -7.25 11.11 5.29
CA VAL A 53 -6.55 12.26 5.84
C VAL A 53 -5.15 11.86 6.27
N VAL A 54 -5.02 10.77 7.03
CA VAL A 54 -3.74 10.21 7.50
C VAL A 54 -2.77 10.04 6.33
N THR A 55 -3.24 9.52 5.19
CA THR A 55 -2.39 9.23 4.02
C THR A 55 -2.38 10.32 2.96
N GLY A 56 -3.19 11.38 3.11
CA GLY A 56 -3.27 12.49 2.16
C GLY A 56 -2.06 13.44 2.24
N ALA A 57 -1.90 14.30 1.23
CA ALA A 57 -0.82 15.28 1.20
C ALA A 57 -1.03 16.40 2.23
N ARG A 58 0.06 16.87 2.86
CA ARG A 58 0.10 18.03 3.77
C ARG A 58 -0.14 19.37 3.08
N ASN A 59 -0.11 19.40 1.76
CA ASN A 59 -0.41 20.57 0.96
C ASN A 59 -1.53 20.20 -0.01
N GLY A 60 -2.58 21.00 -0.09
CA GLY A 60 -3.66 20.71 -1.02
C GLY A 60 -5.04 21.14 -0.53
N PRO A 61 -6.03 21.09 -1.42
CA PRO A 61 -7.41 21.25 -1.03
C PRO A 61 -7.84 20.14 -0.05
N GLY A 62 -7.81 20.42 1.25
CA GLY A 62 -8.28 19.53 2.31
C GLY A 62 -7.23 18.94 3.26
N ASP A 63 -5.94 19.27 3.09
CA ASP A 63 -4.82 19.00 4.01
C ASP A 63 -4.84 17.66 4.79
N GLY A 64 -4.18 16.65 4.21
CA GLY A 64 -3.84 15.40 4.89
C GLY A 64 -2.61 15.52 5.79
N TRP A 65 -2.26 14.42 6.45
CA TRP A 65 -1.16 14.37 7.42
C TRP A 65 0.11 13.73 6.86
N SER A 66 0.06 13.16 5.65
CA SER A 66 1.22 12.62 4.95
C SER A 66 1.94 11.48 5.71
N TRP A 67 1.18 10.60 6.35
CA TRP A 67 1.70 9.38 6.95
C TRP A 67 1.66 8.24 5.92
N CYS A 68 2.47 7.20 6.15
CA CYS A 68 2.49 5.98 5.33
C CYS A 68 2.77 6.24 3.84
N GLN A 69 3.65 7.20 3.52
CA GLN A 69 3.95 7.54 2.14
C GLN A 69 4.47 6.34 1.32
N PRO A 70 4.00 6.14 0.08
CA PRO A 70 4.54 5.13 -0.81
C PRO A 70 6.04 5.32 -1.03
N THR A 71 6.79 4.22 -0.98
CA THR A 71 8.22 4.25 -1.30
C THR A 71 8.42 4.19 -2.81
N ALA A 72 9.50 4.79 -3.30
CA ALA A 72 9.92 4.64 -4.69
C ALA A 72 10.23 3.17 -5.04
N ASN A 73 10.69 2.38 -4.07
CA ASN A 73 10.88 0.94 -4.26
C ASN A 73 9.57 0.19 -4.57
N LEU A 74 8.43 0.62 -4.00
CA LEU A 74 7.13 0.05 -4.36
C LEU A 74 6.66 0.54 -5.73
N GLU A 75 6.81 1.82 -6.04
CA GLU A 75 6.51 2.35 -7.38
C GLU A 75 7.29 1.58 -8.45
N GLN A 76 8.60 1.39 -8.25
CA GLN A 76 9.43 0.65 -9.18
C GLN A 76 8.97 -0.78 -9.36
N ALA A 77 8.46 -1.44 -8.32
CA ALA A 77 7.92 -2.80 -8.44
C ALA A 77 6.71 -2.88 -9.38
N TYR A 78 5.87 -1.84 -9.45
CA TYR A 78 4.80 -1.77 -10.46
C TYR A 78 5.38 -1.55 -11.86
N ILE A 79 6.34 -0.64 -12.00
CA ILE A 79 7.01 -0.33 -13.28
C ILE A 79 7.66 -1.59 -13.86
N ASP A 80 8.44 -2.31 -13.06
CA ASP A 80 9.12 -3.54 -13.45
C ASP A 80 8.14 -4.65 -13.84
N ALA A 81 6.97 -4.68 -13.20
CA ALA A 81 5.90 -5.62 -13.52
C ALA A 81 5.06 -5.22 -14.75
N GLY A 82 5.24 -3.99 -15.26
CA GLY A 82 4.39 -3.43 -16.33
C GLY A 82 2.95 -3.14 -15.88
N ASP A 83 2.71 -3.03 -14.57
CA ASP A 83 1.37 -2.88 -13.98
C ASP A 83 0.97 -1.40 -13.84
N THR A 84 0.65 -0.80 -14.99
CA THR A 84 0.25 0.61 -15.06
C THR A 84 -1.15 0.86 -14.50
N GLU A 85 -2.04 -0.13 -14.59
CA GLU A 85 -3.42 -0.03 -14.11
C GLU A 85 -3.47 0.06 -12.58
N ARG A 86 -2.80 -0.84 -11.84
CA ARG A 86 -2.76 -0.71 -10.37
C ARG A 86 -1.93 0.47 -9.92
N LEU A 87 -0.85 0.81 -10.63
CA LEU A 87 0.02 1.92 -10.25
C LEU A 87 -0.78 3.23 -10.15
N LYS A 88 -1.53 3.61 -11.19
CA LYS A 88 -2.32 4.86 -11.21
C LYS A 88 -3.41 4.91 -10.12
N TRP A 89 -3.92 3.76 -9.70
CA TRP A 89 -4.93 3.64 -8.64
C TRP A 89 -4.33 3.42 -7.24
N THR A 90 -3.00 3.28 -7.13
CA THR A 90 -2.33 2.99 -5.86
C THR A 90 -1.43 4.13 -5.38
N ILE A 91 -0.75 4.84 -6.28
CA ILE A 91 0.20 5.90 -5.94
C ILE A 91 -0.15 7.18 -6.71
N ILE A 92 -0.24 8.30 -6.01
CA ILE A 92 -0.15 9.63 -6.62
C ILE A 92 1.27 10.12 -6.38
N LYS A 93 1.95 10.56 -7.46
CA LYS A 93 3.31 11.07 -7.41
C LYS A 93 3.32 12.54 -7.79
N THR A 94 4.20 13.30 -7.16
CA THR A 94 4.43 14.71 -7.49
C THR A 94 4.75 14.90 -8.98
N GLY A 95 4.28 16.01 -9.56
CA GLY A 95 4.44 16.30 -10.99
C GLY A 95 3.45 15.56 -11.88
N CYS A 96 2.46 14.83 -11.33
CA CYS A 96 1.39 14.24 -12.13
C CYS A 96 0.49 15.33 -12.74
N THR A 97 -0.06 15.06 -13.91
CA THR A 97 -1.00 15.95 -14.64
C THR A 97 -2.43 15.45 -14.62
N GLU A 98 -2.66 14.34 -13.91
CA GLU A 98 -3.97 13.76 -13.65
C GLU A 98 -3.90 12.92 -12.37
N ILE A 99 -5.06 12.76 -11.73
CA ILE A 99 -5.26 11.75 -10.69
C ILE A 99 -6.40 10.86 -11.19
N ALA A 100 -6.16 9.55 -11.28
CA ALA A 100 -7.19 8.62 -11.74
C ALA A 100 -8.49 8.80 -10.94
N GLY A 101 -9.62 9.02 -11.63
CA GLY A 101 -10.92 9.24 -11.00
C GLY A 101 -11.14 10.60 -10.30
N GLU A 102 -10.33 11.62 -10.62
CA GLU A 102 -10.51 13.01 -10.14
C GLU A 102 -10.94 13.91 -11.31
N ASP A 103 -12.17 14.43 -11.23
CA ASP A 103 -12.74 15.30 -12.26
C ASP A 103 -12.43 16.79 -12.04
N ASN A 104 -11.97 17.17 -10.85
CA ASN A 104 -11.66 18.55 -10.45
C ASN A 104 -10.15 18.77 -10.31
N PHE A 105 -9.35 18.20 -11.21
CA PHE A 105 -7.89 18.26 -11.14
C PHE A 105 -7.35 19.70 -11.14
N ASP A 106 -8.04 20.65 -11.80
CA ASP A 106 -7.69 22.08 -11.81
C ASP A 106 -7.55 22.68 -10.41
N VAL A 107 -8.29 22.18 -9.41
CA VAL A 107 -8.19 22.65 -8.02
C VAL A 107 -6.81 22.29 -7.43
N PHE A 108 -6.28 21.13 -7.76
CA PHE A 108 -4.95 20.67 -7.32
C PHE A 108 -3.83 21.41 -8.03
N VAL A 109 -4.02 21.73 -9.32
CA VAL A 109 -3.11 22.58 -10.09
C VAL A 109 -3.05 23.97 -9.49
N GLN A 110 -4.20 24.60 -9.23
CA GLN A 110 -4.27 25.93 -8.66
C GLN A 110 -3.60 25.99 -7.28
N ASN A 111 -3.86 25.00 -6.42
CA ASN A 111 -3.19 24.89 -5.13
C ASN A 111 -1.66 24.75 -5.28
N SER A 112 -1.19 24.02 -6.29
CA SER A 112 0.24 23.87 -6.56
C SER A 112 0.88 25.19 -6.95
N LYS A 113 0.21 25.99 -7.79
CA LYS A 113 0.66 27.33 -8.22
C LYS A 113 0.73 28.34 -7.08
N GLU A 114 -0.04 28.14 -6.02
CA GLU A 114 -0.02 28.98 -4.82
C GLU A 114 1.12 28.63 -3.84
N MET A 115 1.84 27.53 -4.07
CA MET A 115 2.95 27.13 -3.20
C MET A 115 4.15 28.07 -3.35
N ALA A 116 4.75 28.44 -2.22
CA ALA A 116 5.93 29.32 -2.21
C ALA A 116 7.12 28.80 -3.03
N ASN A 117 7.28 27.47 -3.13
CA ASN A 117 8.36 26.83 -3.88
C ASN A 117 7.97 26.43 -5.31
N TYR A 118 6.78 26.84 -5.81
CA TYR A 118 6.24 26.38 -7.09
C TYR A 118 7.22 26.59 -8.25
N ASP A 119 7.61 27.84 -8.54
CA ASP A 119 8.49 28.16 -9.67
C ASP A 119 9.83 27.41 -9.58
N LYS A 120 10.38 27.34 -8.36
CA LYS A 120 11.60 26.57 -8.08
C LYS A 120 11.42 25.09 -8.43
N TYR A 121 10.30 24.48 -8.07
CA TYR A 121 10.05 23.07 -8.33
C TYR A 121 9.81 22.79 -9.82
N ILE A 122 9.08 23.65 -10.52
CA ILE A 122 8.91 23.54 -11.97
C ILE A 122 10.27 23.60 -12.67
N GLU A 123 11.12 24.58 -12.33
CA GLU A 123 12.47 24.70 -12.91
C GLU A 123 13.37 23.51 -12.54
N GLN A 124 13.43 23.16 -11.25
CA GLN A 124 14.32 22.12 -10.72
C GLN A 124 13.98 20.73 -11.27
N TYR A 125 12.69 20.41 -11.38
CA TYR A 125 12.24 19.06 -11.71
C TYR A 125 11.72 18.91 -13.15
N GLY A 126 11.55 20.01 -13.88
CA GLY A 126 11.06 20.02 -15.26
C GLY A 126 9.63 19.51 -15.41
N TRP A 127 8.78 19.76 -14.41
CA TRP A 127 7.38 19.33 -14.44
C TRP A 127 6.53 20.23 -15.33
N ASP A 128 5.38 19.71 -15.75
CA ASP A 128 4.36 20.49 -16.45
C ASP A 128 3.85 21.63 -15.55
N GLU A 129 3.60 22.81 -16.13
CA GLU A 129 3.06 23.98 -15.40
C GLU A 129 1.63 23.76 -14.85
N ASN A 130 0.94 22.73 -15.35
CA ASN A 130 -0.38 22.31 -14.89
C ASN A 130 -0.30 20.96 -14.17
N CYS A 131 0.78 20.70 -13.44
CA CYS A 131 0.92 19.53 -12.59
C CYS A 131 0.38 19.75 -11.17
N TYR A 132 0.10 18.65 -10.47
CA TYR A 132 -0.08 18.62 -9.04
C TYR A 132 1.24 18.34 -8.34
N ILE A 133 1.63 19.23 -7.43
CA ILE A 133 2.85 19.11 -6.63
C ILE A 133 2.50 18.56 -5.25
N ILE A 134 3.01 17.37 -4.95
CA ILE A 134 3.14 16.89 -3.57
C ILE A 134 4.47 17.43 -3.06
N ASP A 135 4.43 18.35 -2.09
CA ASP A 135 5.58 19.15 -1.68
C ASP A 135 6.75 18.27 -1.21
N PRO A 136 7.86 18.15 -1.98
CA PRO A 136 9.00 17.31 -1.60
C PRO A 136 9.67 17.74 -0.29
N ALA A 137 9.50 19.00 0.15
CA ALA A 137 10.02 19.45 1.44
C ALA A 137 9.22 18.91 2.63
N GLN A 138 7.93 18.62 2.43
CA GLN A 138 7.03 18.10 3.47
C GLN A 138 6.77 16.59 3.34
N HIS A 139 7.17 15.99 2.21
CA HIS A 139 6.88 14.62 1.86
C HIS A 139 8.17 13.90 1.47
N LYS A 140 8.67 13.01 2.34
CA LYS A 140 9.91 12.25 2.15
C LYS A 140 10.00 11.62 0.76
N SER A 141 8.94 10.96 0.29
CA SER A 141 8.94 10.32 -1.03
C SER A 141 8.23 11.14 -2.11
N ALA A 142 7.68 12.32 -1.80
CA ALA A 142 6.84 13.10 -2.71
C ALA A 142 5.73 12.28 -3.40
N ARG A 143 5.21 11.27 -2.68
CA ARG A 143 4.14 10.36 -3.10
C ARG A 143 3.10 10.25 -1.98
N ILE A 144 1.85 10.01 -2.35
CA ILE A 144 0.76 9.71 -1.41
C ILE A 144 -0.05 8.49 -1.89
N ILE A 145 -0.78 7.87 -0.96
CA ILE A 145 -1.57 6.68 -1.25
C ILE A 145 -2.84 7.09 -2.02
N ARG A 146 -3.00 6.60 -3.25
CA ARG A 146 -4.22 6.82 -4.05
C ARG A 146 -5.39 5.97 -3.60
N LYS A 147 -5.17 4.75 -3.08
CA LYS A 147 -6.28 3.85 -2.67
C LYS A 147 -7.25 4.52 -1.70
N TYR A 148 -6.76 5.33 -0.76
CA TYR A 148 -7.60 6.04 0.21
C TYR A 148 -7.95 7.47 -0.20
N PHE A 149 -7.63 7.88 -1.43
CA PHE A 149 -7.95 9.22 -1.92
C PHE A 149 -9.44 9.33 -2.28
N VAL A 150 -10.09 10.36 -1.74
CA VAL A 150 -11.46 10.73 -2.10
C VAL A 150 -11.40 11.88 -3.12
N PRO A 151 -12.09 11.77 -4.27
CA PRO A 151 -12.18 12.86 -5.26
C PRO A 151 -12.71 14.15 -4.65
N TYR A 152 -12.26 15.30 -5.13
CA TYR A 152 -12.51 16.60 -4.50
C TYR A 152 -14.00 16.91 -4.33
N ASN A 153 -14.80 16.68 -5.38
CA ASN A 153 -16.27 16.87 -5.34
C ASN A 153 -17.01 15.97 -4.34
N LYS A 154 -16.34 14.94 -3.82
CA LYS A 154 -16.88 13.95 -2.86
C LYS A 154 -16.40 14.19 -1.44
N ARG A 155 -15.54 15.19 -1.22
CA ARG A 155 -15.02 15.53 0.10
C ARG A 155 -16.09 16.29 0.90
N PRO A 156 -16.23 16.03 2.21
CA PRO A 156 -16.96 16.96 3.09
C PRO A 156 -16.34 18.35 3.07
N ALA A 157 -17.13 19.37 3.43
CA ALA A 157 -16.70 20.77 3.46
C ALA A 157 -15.43 21.01 4.30
N VAL A 158 -15.26 20.22 5.36
CA VAL A 158 -14.01 20.11 6.12
C VAL A 158 -13.45 18.72 5.87
N TYR A 159 -12.35 18.62 5.11
CA TYR A 159 -11.74 17.35 4.71
C TYR A 159 -10.62 16.89 5.65
N ASN A 160 -9.99 17.80 6.40
CA ASN A 160 -8.87 17.50 7.30
C ASN A 160 -9.31 16.90 8.65
N ILE A 161 -10.46 16.23 8.69
CA ILE A 161 -11.05 15.64 9.90
C ILE A 161 -11.36 14.16 9.69
N ASP A 162 -11.42 13.44 10.79
CA ASP A 162 -11.70 12.01 10.92
C ASP A 162 -13.19 11.66 10.70
N LYS A 163 -13.78 12.16 9.61
CA LYS A 163 -15.22 12.02 9.32
C LYS A 163 -15.54 11.48 7.93
N ILE A 164 -14.58 10.86 7.24
CA ILE A 164 -14.77 10.48 5.83
C ILE A 164 -15.58 9.18 5.72
N PRO A 165 -16.64 9.09 4.91
CA PRO A 165 -17.50 7.90 4.78
C PRO A 165 -16.91 6.84 3.82
N LEU A 166 -15.58 6.72 3.79
CA LEU A 166 -14.90 5.65 3.05
C LEU A 166 -14.71 4.46 4.00
N ASP A 167 -15.38 3.35 3.71
CA ASP A 167 -15.26 2.13 4.50
C ASP A 167 -13.85 1.55 4.42
N HIS A 168 -13.38 0.96 5.52
CA HIS A 168 -12.09 0.31 5.53
C HIS A 168 -12.24 -1.17 5.23
N ARG A 169 -11.86 -1.56 4.01
CA ARG A 169 -11.88 -2.96 3.55
C ARG A 169 -10.79 -3.75 4.26
N ILE A 170 -11.20 -4.77 5.00
CA ILE A 170 -10.30 -5.66 5.77
C ILE A 170 -10.04 -6.95 4.99
N LEU A 171 -11.07 -7.49 4.33
CA LEU A 171 -10.96 -8.71 3.53
C LEU A 171 -11.76 -8.53 2.23
N ARG A 172 -11.11 -8.85 1.11
CA ARG A 172 -11.71 -8.78 -0.22
C ARG A 172 -11.32 -9.99 -1.06
N TYR A 173 -12.07 -10.22 -2.13
CA TYR A 173 -12.02 -11.46 -2.91
C TYR A 173 -10.66 -11.69 -3.56
N ALA A 174 -9.93 -10.65 -3.98
CA ALA A 174 -8.58 -10.82 -4.50
C ALA A 174 -7.60 -11.40 -3.46
N ASP A 175 -7.74 -11.05 -2.17
CA ASP A 175 -6.90 -11.66 -1.12
C ASP A 175 -7.25 -13.14 -0.93
N VAL A 176 -8.54 -13.51 -1.02
CA VAL A 176 -8.99 -14.91 -1.00
C VAL A 176 -8.36 -15.70 -2.16
N LEU A 177 -8.40 -15.16 -3.38
CA LEU A 177 -7.79 -15.78 -4.56
C LEU A 177 -6.28 -15.96 -4.37
N LEU A 178 -5.59 -14.94 -3.88
CA LEU A 178 -4.13 -15.00 -3.70
C LEU A 178 -3.70 -15.89 -2.53
N MET A 179 -4.47 -15.95 -1.45
CA MET A 179 -4.27 -16.93 -0.38
C MET A 179 -4.52 -18.36 -0.87
N TYR A 180 -5.52 -18.55 -1.75
CA TYR A 180 -5.81 -19.84 -2.34
C TYR A 180 -4.69 -20.27 -3.28
N ALA A 181 -4.22 -19.36 -4.14
CA ALA A 181 -3.10 -19.59 -5.04
C ALA A 181 -1.83 -19.98 -4.27
N GLU A 182 -1.51 -19.26 -3.21
CA GLU A 182 -0.37 -19.58 -2.33
C GLU A 182 -0.52 -20.98 -1.73
N ALA A 183 -1.69 -21.31 -1.16
CA ALA A 183 -1.91 -22.62 -0.55
C ALA A 183 -1.85 -23.77 -1.56
N CYS A 184 -2.36 -23.58 -2.77
CA CYS A 184 -2.29 -24.58 -3.85
C CYS A 184 -0.85 -24.80 -4.30
N ASN A 185 -0.07 -23.73 -4.49
CA ASN A 185 1.33 -23.85 -4.88
C ASN A 185 2.16 -24.60 -3.81
N GLU A 186 1.94 -24.34 -2.52
CA GLU A 186 2.60 -25.07 -1.42
C GLU A 186 2.20 -26.56 -1.35
N LEU A 187 1.07 -26.94 -1.95
CA LEU A 187 0.61 -28.33 -2.08
C LEU A 187 1.02 -28.99 -3.41
N GLY A 188 1.77 -28.27 -4.27
CA GLY A 188 2.15 -28.74 -5.60
C GLY A 188 1.00 -28.75 -6.63
N GLN A 189 -0.10 -28.06 -6.34
CA GLN A 189 -1.27 -27.89 -7.19
C GLN A 189 -1.09 -26.65 -8.08
N ASP A 190 -0.08 -26.69 -8.95
CA ASP A 190 0.33 -25.50 -9.71
C ASP A 190 -0.75 -25.00 -10.68
N SER A 191 -1.56 -25.89 -11.27
CA SER A 191 -2.64 -25.48 -12.18
C SER A 191 -3.72 -24.68 -11.47
N GLU A 192 -4.15 -25.11 -10.28
CA GLU A 192 -5.11 -24.39 -9.44
C GLU A 192 -4.55 -23.05 -8.97
N ALA A 193 -3.27 -23.03 -8.60
CA ALA A 193 -2.59 -21.82 -8.18
C ALA A 193 -2.46 -20.79 -9.32
N GLN A 194 -2.09 -21.24 -10.52
CA GLN A 194 -2.04 -20.42 -11.74
C GLN A 194 -3.42 -19.83 -12.07
N ASN A 195 -4.48 -20.64 -12.01
CA ASN A 195 -5.83 -20.17 -12.32
C ASN A 195 -6.25 -19.00 -11.41
N ALA A 196 -6.09 -19.14 -10.10
CA ALA A 196 -6.46 -18.10 -9.14
C ALA A 196 -5.55 -16.87 -9.22
N LEU A 197 -4.24 -17.05 -9.45
CA LEU A 197 -3.30 -15.96 -9.70
C LEU A 197 -3.68 -15.16 -10.96
N ASN A 198 -3.94 -15.87 -12.06
CA ASN A 198 -4.21 -15.26 -13.35
C ASN A 198 -5.58 -14.56 -13.39
N GLU A 199 -6.55 -14.98 -12.59
CA GLU A 199 -7.81 -14.22 -12.41
C GLU A 199 -7.54 -12.79 -11.93
N VAL A 200 -6.66 -12.64 -10.93
CA VAL A 200 -6.27 -11.32 -10.38
C VAL A 200 -5.47 -10.50 -11.39
N ARG A 201 -4.56 -11.15 -12.14
CA ARG A 201 -3.73 -10.50 -13.17
C ARG A 201 -4.53 -10.04 -14.38
N ASN A 202 -5.50 -10.86 -14.82
CA ASN A 202 -6.32 -10.59 -15.99
C ASN A 202 -7.19 -9.33 -15.80
N ARG A 203 -7.66 -9.06 -14.58
CA ARG A 203 -8.42 -7.83 -14.25
C ARG A 203 -7.65 -6.56 -14.61
N VAL A 204 -6.31 -6.60 -14.50
CA VAL A 204 -5.44 -5.45 -14.76
C VAL A 204 -4.60 -5.63 -16.03
N HIS A 205 -5.03 -6.54 -16.92
CA HIS A 205 -4.46 -6.78 -18.24
C HIS A 205 -2.99 -7.20 -18.24
N LEU A 206 -2.52 -7.82 -17.15
CA LEU A 206 -1.18 -8.37 -17.09
C LEU A 206 -1.11 -9.75 -17.77
N PRO A 207 0.03 -10.12 -18.39
CA PRO A 207 0.20 -11.44 -19.00
C PRO A 207 0.01 -12.57 -17.99
N GLU A 208 -0.57 -13.68 -18.45
CA GLU A 208 -0.73 -14.88 -17.64
C GLU A 208 0.63 -15.46 -17.19
N VAL A 209 0.68 -15.92 -15.96
CA VAL A 209 1.81 -16.66 -15.40
C VAL A 209 1.58 -18.14 -15.63
N THR A 210 2.52 -18.78 -16.32
CA THR A 210 2.54 -20.24 -16.55
C THR A 210 3.67 -20.92 -15.78
N ALA A 211 4.36 -20.18 -14.90
CA ALA A 211 5.43 -20.71 -14.05
C ALA A 211 4.88 -21.74 -13.06
N THR A 212 5.75 -22.62 -12.57
CA THR A 212 5.43 -23.71 -11.64
C THR A 212 6.36 -23.68 -10.43
N GLY A 213 6.06 -24.44 -9.37
CA GLY A 213 6.96 -24.59 -8.21
C GLY A 213 7.40 -23.25 -7.60
N HIS A 214 8.71 -23.10 -7.37
CA HIS A 214 9.25 -21.90 -6.71
C HIS A 214 9.09 -20.62 -7.56
N GLN A 215 9.15 -20.71 -8.88
CA GLN A 215 8.91 -19.55 -9.73
C GLN A 215 7.46 -19.08 -9.66
N LEU A 216 6.49 -20.01 -9.54
CA LEU A 216 5.09 -19.67 -9.30
C LEU A 216 4.90 -19.03 -7.92
N ARG A 217 5.54 -19.58 -6.89
CA ARG A 217 5.55 -19.00 -5.54
C ARG A 217 5.98 -17.54 -5.56
N ASP A 218 7.09 -17.25 -6.24
CA ASP A 218 7.65 -15.90 -6.30
C ASP A 218 6.74 -14.96 -7.09
N ALA A 219 6.09 -15.44 -8.16
CA ALA A 219 5.06 -14.70 -8.88
C ALA A 219 3.83 -14.38 -8.00
N ILE A 220 3.34 -15.35 -7.21
CA ILE A 220 2.22 -15.13 -6.26
C ILE A 220 2.61 -14.10 -5.20
N ARG A 221 3.82 -14.18 -4.65
CA ARG A 221 4.32 -13.23 -3.64
C ARG A 221 4.48 -11.81 -4.20
N LEU A 222 4.92 -11.69 -5.45
CA LEU A 222 4.94 -10.40 -6.17
C LEU A 222 3.51 -9.89 -6.38
N GLU A 223 2.60 -10.73 -6.84
CA GLU A 223 1.22 -10.35 -7.06
C GLU A 223 0.56 -9.84 -5.78
N ARG A 224 0.75 -10.52 -4.65
CA ARG A 224 0.27 -10.05 -3.34
C ARG A 224 0.82 -8.68 -2.96
N ARG A 225 2.09 -8.40 -3.28
CA ARG A 225 2.71 -7.09 -3.03
C ARG A 225 2.04 -5.96 -3.82
N LEU A 226 1.71 -6.21 -5.10
CA LEU A 226 1.13 -5.22 -6.00
C LEU A 226 -0.39 -5.09 -5.78
N GLU A 227 -1.08 -6.21 -5.63
CA GLU A 227 -2.52 -6.26 -5.41
C GLU A 227 -2.89 -5.59 -4.08
N LEU A 228 -2.25 -6.00 -2.98
CA LEU A 228 -2.64 -5.69 -1.59
C LEU A 228 -1.82 -4.53 -0.98
N ALA A 229 -1.13 -3.74 -1.80
CA ALA A 229 -0.36 -2.59 -1.34
C ALA A 229 -1.24 -1.65 -0.49
N PHE A 230 -0.75 -1.27 0.70
CA PHE A 230 -1.42 -0.43 1.69
C PHE A 230 -2.64 -1.02 2.39
N GLU A 231 -2.92 -2.31 2.23
CA GLU A 231 -4.06 -3.02 2.85
C GLU A 231 -3.62 -3.84 4.06
N GLN A 232 -2.68 -3.33 4.85
CA GLN A 232 -2.17 -3.92 6.10
C GLN A 232 -1.57 -5.35 5.99
N ASN A 233 -1.36 -5.89 4.79
CA ASN A 233 -0.87 -7.27 4.58
C ASN A 233 0.67 -7.41 4.58
N ARG A 234 1.38 -6.46 3.98
CA ARG A 234 2.79 -6.64 3.57
C ARG A 234 3.72 -7.08 4.70
N LEU A 235 3.59 -6.50 5.89
CA LEU A 235 4.45 -6.84 7.04
C LEU A 235 4.28 -8.30 7.46
N TYR A 236 3.03 -8.77 7.51
CA TYR A 236 2.73 -10.14 7.94
C TYR A 236 3.16 -11.15 6.89
N ASP A 237 2.96 -10.85 5.61
CA ASP A 237 3.43 -11.66 4.48
C ASP A 237 4.95 -11.89 4.54
N ILE A 238 5.76 -10.83 4.65
CA ILE A 238 7.22 -10.98 4.67
C ILE A 238 7.76 -11.59 5.97
N ARG A 239 7.02 -11.52 7.08
CA ARG A 239 7.37 -12.20 8.34
C ARG A 239 7.10 -13.70 8.28
N ARG A 240 5.98 -14.11 7.69
CA ARG A 240 5.57 -15.52 7.65
C ARG A 240 6.24 -16.30 6.51
N TRP A 241 6.57 -15.64 5.40
CA TRP A 241 7.24 -16.28 4.29
C TRP A 241 8.68 -16.64 4.60
N LYS A 242 9.10 -17.78 4.04
CA LYS A 242 10.49 -18.22 4.02
C LYS A 242 11.03 -18.22 2.60
N ASP A 243 12.30 -17.89 2.46
CA ASP A 243 13.07 -18.12 1.22
C ASP A 243 13.47 -19.60 1.08
N ASP A 244 14.17 -19.93 0.00
CA ASP A 244 14.61 -21.29 -0.31
C ASP A 244 15.60 -21.87 0.72
N SER A 245 16.26 -21.00 1.51
CA SER A 245 17.15 -21.40 2.61
C SER A 245 16.40 -21.58 3.95
N GLY A 246 15.09 -21.34 3.95
CA GLY A 246 14.24 -21.42 5.13
C GLY A 246 14.28 -20.16 6.01
N GLN A 247 14.94 -19.09 5.59
CA GLN A 247 15.04 -17.84 6.33
C GLN A 247 13.79 -16.96 6.10
N PRO A 248 13.31 -16.23 7.11
CA PRO A 248 12.21 -15.28 6.93
C PRO A 248 12.53 -14.26 5.84
N VAL A 249 11.62 -14.05 4.89
CA VAL A 249 11.82 -13.13 3.75
C VAL A 249 12.10 -11.70 4.23
N ILE A 250 11.52 -11.26 5.35
CA ILE A 250 11.81 -9.95 5.93
C ILE A 250 13.30 -9.72 6.21
N ALA A 251 14.06 -10.78 6.52
CA ALA A 251 15.50 -10.69 6.79
C ALA A 251 16.34 -10.46 5.53
N SER A 252 15.83 -10.77 4.34
CA SER A 252 16.48 -10.42 3.06
C SER A 252 16.07 -9.04 2.55
N ILE A 253 15.01 -8.45 3.10
CA ILE A 253 14.50 -7.12 2.76
C ILE A 253 15.10 -6.05 3.67
N LEU A 254 15.16 -6.33 4.97
CA LEU A 254 15.65 -5.42 6.01
C LEU A 254 17.03 -5.83 6.53
N GLY A 255 17.59 -5.04 7.44
CA GLY A 255 18.93 -5.24 8.01
C GLY A 255 20.03 -4.59 7.16
N PRO A 256 21.30 -4.66 7.60
CA PRO A 256 22.42 -3.97 6.95
C PRO A 256 22.61 -4.32 5.47
N ASN A 257 22.29 -5.57 5.11
CA ASN A 257 22.40 -6.11 3.75
C ASN A 257 21.03 -6.32 3.09
N GLY A 258 19.96 -5.81 3.70
CA GLY A 258 18.61 -5.96 3.17
C GLY A 258 18.43 -5.26 1.84
N THR A 259 17.75 -5.92 0.90
CA THR A 259 17.53 -5.40 -0.47
C THR A 259 16.86 -4.02 -0.48
N PHE A 260 15.89 -3.76 0.40
CA PHE A 260 15.24 -2.45 0.50
C PHE A 260 16.16 -1.39 1.12
N VAL A 261 16.95 -1.76 2.12
CA VAL A 261 17.91 -0.84 2.76
C VAL A 261 18.98 -0.43 1.74
N GLN A 262 19.54 -1.40 1.02
CA GLN A 262 20.52 -1.17 -0.05
C GLN A 262 19.92 -0.34 -1.19
N TRP A 263 18.68 -0.61 -1.59
CA TRP A 263 17.98 0.17 -2.61
C TRP A 263 17.94 1.66 -2.29
N ASN A 264 17.59 2.01 -1.05
CA ASN A 264 17.45 3.41 -0.63
C ASN A 264 18.81 4.11 -0.40
N MET A 265 19.87 3.34 -0.15
CA MET A 265 21.20 3.87 0.17
C MET A 265 22.16 3.92 -1.02
N ASN A 266 21.91 3.11 -2.07
CA ASN A 266 22.77 3.04 -3.23
C ASN A 266 22.47 4.16 -4.24
N GLU A 267 23.50 4.87 -4.69
CA GLU A 267 23.37 5.98 -5.63
C GLU A 267 22.72 5.60 -6.97
N ALA A 268 22.87 4.35 -7.40
CA ALA A 268 22.31 3.85 -8.65
C ALA A 268 20.80 3.60 -8.59
N THR A 269 20.24 3.41 -7.39
CA THR A 269 18.83 3.02 -7.20
C THR A 269 18.05 3.99 -6.33
N ARG A 270 18.73 4.89 -5.62
CA ARG A 270 18.08 5.86 -4.73
C ARG A 270 17.15 6.78 -5.53
N ASP A 271 15.97 6.99 -4.98
CA ASP A 271 15.04 7.98 -5.50
C ASP A 271 15.48 9.39 -5.10
N ARG A 272 15.38 10.34 -6.04
CA ARG A 272 15.84 11.71 -5.82
C ARG A 272 15.11 12.39 -4.66
N TYR A 273 13.80 12.19 -4.51
CA TYR A 273 13.01 12.86 -3.47
C TYR A 273 13.33 12.28 -2.10
N GLU A 274 13.36 10.95 -2.02
CA GLU A 274 13.75 10.25 -0.79
C GLU A 274 15.20 10.56 -0.43
N TRP A 275 16.09 10.80 -1.39
CA TRP A 275 17.47 11.16 -1.09
C TRP A 275 17.64 12.61 -0.61
N GLU A 276 17.01 13.57 -1.29
CA GLU A 276 17.18 14.99 -0.99
C GLU A 276 16.52 15.40 0.32
N ASN A 277 15.44 14.71 0.74
CA ASN A 277 14.74 14.99 1.99
C ASN A 277 15.26 14.11 3.15
N GLN A 278 16.37 14.49 3.79
CA GLN A 278 16.94 13.77 4.94
C GLN A 278 16.35 14.15 6.31
N GLY A 279 15.14 14.75 6.36
CA GLY A 279 14.38 14.85 7.62
C GLY A 279 14.09 13.47 8.24
N GLU A 280 14.14 12.44 7.40
CA GLU A 280 14.17 11.04 7.77
C GLU A 280 15.35 10.36 7.06
N ASN A 281 16.16 9.54 7.75
CA ASN A 281 17.28 8.84 7.10
C ASN A 281 16.79 7.82 6.06
N SER A 282 17.51 7.69 4.94
CA SER A 282 17.20 6.70 3.89
C SER A 282 17.52 5.24 4.28
N ASN A 283 18.14 5.00 5.43
CA ASN A 283 18.53 3.66 5.89
C ASN A 283 17.44 2.92 6.70
N LYS A 284 16.16 3.20 6.45
CA LYS A 284 15.08 2.60 7.24
C LYS A 284 15.07 1.08 7.14
N GLY A 285 15.05 0.43 8.30
CA GLY A 285 15.16 -1.03 8.42
C GLY A 285 16.57 -1.56 8.64
N ILE A 286 17.62 -0.71 8.61
CA ILE A 286 19.02 -1.16 8.76
C ILE A 286 19.30 -1.87 10.09
N THR A 287 18.57 -1.54 11.16
CA THR A 287 18.75 -2.11 12.51
C THR A 287 17.89 -3.35 12.76
N PHE A 288 17.27 -3.91 11.72
CA PHE A 288 16.44 -5.10 11.86
C PHE A 288 17.28 -6.28 12.34
N ASP A 289 16.78 -6.95 13.38
CA ASP A 289 17.34 -8.18 13.93
C ASP A 289 16.30 -9.31 13.81
N VAL A 290 16.61 -10.32 13.00
CA VAL A 290 15.72 -11.47 12.77
C VAL A 290 15.40 -12.25 14.05
N ASN A 291 16.25 -12.18 15.08
CA ASN A 291 16.02 -12.88 16.34
C ASN A 291 15.09 -12.12 17.30
N ARG A 292 14.74 -10.85 16.98
CA ARG A 292 13.92 -9.96 17.81
C ARG A 292 12.67 -9.47 17.08
N ASP A 293 12.84 -8.97 15.86
CA ASP A 293 11.86 -8.13 15.16
C ASP A 293 10.78 -8.90 14.37
N LEU A 294 10.77 -10.23 14.47
CA LEU A 294 9.70 -11.07 13.91
C LEU A 294 8.37 -10.91 14.67
N VAL A 295 8.43 -10.47 15.93
CA VAL A 295 7.28 -10.16 16.76
C VAL A 295 7.45 -8.79 17.41
N PHE A 296 6.34 -8.12 17.73
CA PHE A 296 6.39 -6.84 18.44
C PHE A 296 6.72 -7.04 19.92
N PRO A 297 7.35 -6.07 20.59
CA PRO A 297 7.48 -6.10 22.04
C PRO A 297 6.11 -6.05 22.70
N ILE A 298 5.94 -6.79 23.79
CA ILE A 298 4.81 -6.60 24.70
C ILE A 298 5.03 -5.27 25.44
N PRO A 299 4.03 -4.38 25.55
CA PRO A 299 4.19 -3.12 26.26
C PRO A 299 4.72 -3.33 27.69
N LEU A 300 5.76 -2.58 28.08
CA LEU A 300 6.45 -2.75 29.37
C LEU A 300 5.49 -2.62 30.58
N TYR A 301 4.47 -1.77 30.45
CA TYR A 301 3.43 -1.64 31.46
C TYR A 301 2.70 -2.98 31.70
N GLU A 302 2.33 -3.71 30.65
CA GLU A 302 1.67 -5.01 30.77
C GLU A 302 2.58 -6.05 31.43
N ILE A 303 3.87 -6.09 31.07
CA ILE A 303 4.86 -6.97 31.70
C ILE A 303 4.93 -6.68 33.21
N THR A 304 5.05 -5.40 33.57
CA THR A 304 5.20 -4.96 34.97
C THR A 304 3.93 -5.29 35.79
N MET A 305 2.76 -4.98 35.24
CA MET A 305 1.47 -5.19 35.91
C MET A 305 1.08 -6.66 36.01
N SER A 306 1.60 -7.52 35.13
CA SER A 306 1.35 -8.96 35.18
C SER A 306 1.95 -9.65 36.41
N ASN A 307 2.85 -8.97 37.14
CA ASN A 307 3.58 -9.50 38.30
C ASN A 307 4.21 -10.88 38.03
N GLY A 308 4.80 -11.04 36.83
CA GLY A 308 5.51 -12.26 36.42
C GLY A 308 4.66 -13.30 35.68
N SER A 309 3.36 -13.04 35.43
CA SER A 309 2.51 -13.94 34.64
C SER A 309 2.66 -13.78 33.13
N ILE A 310 3.16 -12.63 32.66
CA ILE A 310 3.50 -12.38 31.25
C ILE A 310 5.01 -12.19 31.14
N THR A 311 5.64 -12.95 30.24
CA THR A 311 7.05 -12.81 29.88
C THR A 311 7.21 -12.11 28.55
N GLN A 312 8.25 -11.31 28.40
CA GLN A 312 8.55 -10.60 27.17
C GLN A 312 8.91 -11.55 26.02
N ASN A 313 8.64 -11.11 24.78
CA ASN A 313 9.09 -11.78 23.57
C ASN A 313 10.63 -11.83 23.48
N PRO A 314 11.23 -12.89 22.89
CA PRO A 314 12.67 -13.01 22.76
C PRO A 314 13.34 -11.77 22.13
N GLY A 315 14.50 -11.38 22.65
CA GLY A 315 15.30 -10.26 22.14
C GLY A 315 14.81 -8.86 22.55
N TRP A 316 13.62 -8.74 23.14
CA TRP A 316 13.12 -7.50 23.72
C TRP A 316 13.39 -7.49 25.23
N ASN A 317 13.81 -6.34 25.75
CA ASN A 317 14.06 -6.09 27.18
C ASN A 317 13.23 -4.90 27.64
#